data_AF-R4UJ88-F1
#
_entry.id   AF-R4UJ88-F1
#
_cell.length_a   1.000
_cell.length_b   1.000
_cell.length_c   1.000
_cell.angle_alpha   90.00
_cell.angle_beta   90.00
_cell.angle_gamma   90.00
#
_symmetry.space_group_name_H-M   'P 1'
#
loop_
_entity.id
_entity.type
_entity.pdbx_description
1 polymer ?
#
loop_
_entity_poly.entity_id
_entity_poly.type
_entity_poly.pdbx_seq_one_letter_code
_entity_poly.pdbx_strand_id
1 'polypeptide(L)'
;MKKLLTILSALTISMTGVTTVVACHSNTQKPSDQLSPEKVKDFLKLYQDEKNPFILSRDDGNQQNRLVKDIIQQLHLSSNYEVKVLEKDYEEPVLQGNTKAAMATVNNGTANLSLKYQGKEFWNDKIFWLTNELGTVKTNLEKLTSFTADNNGFVVPGQFTPDKIDSAIMTKALKTQFKSSFNFTVSKISARPSVKGATTKKSDDSIINYGTTTIDVKTSKGITVFSGEINWVTEPINTVADFVMELMGKGHSTNNGFDLQIPGLPIKLSLATLYDFVGMINTMMGHSINLVDLSSIGTDKFDQNWASFLAELDKNIMTIAKVSILDISLNKTIGEGKPSTSNPFVIIEGTVGDLLTNMAPSIIALLQWFISNDFKSNNVILELIQFLLSPVNSDVQNGIKNAWGEDELFFKNVKTNLDSLIGLAILGYKPDLAFNLKLNIGAVLPIIQGFLFGKDLPLVKGLELRPTKLIMSILNEFSTISKGGVDLLNQNILNKDNIKGILADVKNNLPEVTLKNFMGPLWNTVLPSLGLNANQLGQLNVELLQGRLKVMFKNQSDQWEEFQDVFKNTEDPNLDQILQAKDMKLQFTNLQFKLTSKHDPNATFTTNNDLTFEMLLSDKTV
;
A
#
# COMPACT_ATOMS: atom_id res chain seq x y z
N MET A 1 -9.87 -13.79 19.05
CA MET A 1 -9.19 -13.38 17.79
C MET A 1 -8.71 -11.93 17.79
N LYS A 2 -9.55 -10.88 17.70
CA LYS A 2 -9.06 -9.47 17.66
C LYS A 2 -8.08 -9.12 18.79
N LYS A 3 -8.40 -9.46 20.04
CA LYS A 3 -7.51 -9.25 21.19
C LYS A 3 -6.24 -10.13 21.19
N LEU A 4 -6.30 -11.33 20.59
CA LEU A 4 -5.17 -12.26 20.46
C LEU A 4 -4.15 -11.73 19.43
N LEU A 5 -4.64 -11.19 18.31
CA LEU A 5 -3.85 -10.45 17.32
C LEU A 5 -3.24 -9.17 17.92
N THR A 6 -3.95 -8.48 18.83
CA THR A 6 -3.43 -7.33 19.57
C THR A 6 -2.31 -7.70 20.55
N ILE A 7 -2.37 -8.89 21.16
CA ILE A 7 -1.32 -9.41 22.06
C ILE A 7 -0.08 -9.80 21.25
N LEU A 8 -0.25 -10.44 20.08
CA LEU A 8 0.84 -10.68 19.13
C LEU A 8 1.45 -9.37 18.60
N SER A 9 0.63 -8.32 18.40
CA SER A 9 1.14 -7.01 18.00
C SER A 9 1.82 -6.22 19.14
N ALA A 10 1.44 -6.46 20.39
CA ALA A 10 2.14 -5.92 21.57
C ALA A 10 3.53 -6.56 21.78
N LEU A 11 3.65 -7.86 21.48
CA LEU A 11 4.90 -8.63 21.43
C LEU A 11 5.93 -8.07 20.41
N THR A 12 5.46 -7.54 19.27
CA THR A 12 6.31 -6.86 18.27
C THR A 12 6.82 -5.49 18.70
N ILE A 13 6.04 -4.76 19.52
CA ILE A 13 6.42 -3.41 19.97
C ILE A 13 7.53 -3.50 21.04
N SER A 14 7.60 -4.60 21.80
CA SER A 14 8.56 -4.76 22.90
C SER A 14 10.01 -5.14 22.49
N MET A 15 10.32 -5.30 21.20
CA MET A 15 11.56 -5.95 20.77
C MET A 15 12.45 -5.15 19.79
N THR A 16 12.12 -3.89 19.49
CA THR A 16 12.82 -3.07 18.46
C THR A 16 13.73 -1.97 19.02
N GLY A 17 14.11 -2.07 20.30
CA GLY A 17 14.78 -1.02 21.03
C GLY A 17 16.32 -0.93 20.92
N VAL A 18 17.00 -1.46 19.90
CA VAL A 18 18.46 -1.23 19.70
C VAL A 18 18.83 -1.42 18.23
N THR A 19 19.29 -0.36 17.53
CA THR A 19 20.47 -0.28 16.62
C THR A 19 20.34 0.84 15.57
N THR A 20 21.14 1.91 15.69
CA THR A 20 21.48 2.84 14.59
C THR A 20 22.84 3.51 14.86
N VAL A 21 23.91 3.16 14.14
CA VAL A 21 25.07 4.05 13.88
C VAL A 21 25.87 3.57 12.65
N VAL A 22 26.44 4.53 11.89
CA VAL A 22 27.60 4.48 10.95
C VAL A 22 27.22 4.30 9.45
N ALA A 23 27.63 5.12 8.47
CA ALA A 23 28.35 6.41 8.43
C ALA A 23 28.15 7.06 7.04
N CYS A 24 28.16 8.40 7.02
CA CYS A 24 28.44 9.18 5.82
C CYS A 24 29.94 9.18 5.52
N HIS A 25 30.32 9.06 4.24
CA HIS A 25 31.61 9.54 3.75
C HIS A 25 31.39 10.45 2.54
N SER A 26 31.71 11.71 2.75
CA SER A 26 31.78 12.78 1.76
C SER A 26 33.04 12.64 0.91
N ASN A 27 32.89 12.65 -0.41
CA ASN A 27 33.99 12.94 -1.34
C ASN A 27 33.81 14.36 -1.89
N THR A 28 34.65 15.29 -1.43
CA THR A 28 34.86 16.59 -2.05
C THR A 28 36.12 16.52 -2.90
N GLN A 29 35.95 16.44 -4.22
CA GLN A 29 37.02 16.75 -5.17
C GLN A 29 36.76 18.13 -5.80
N LYS A 30 37.74 19.03 -5.64
CA LYS A 30 37.91 20.21 -6.49
C LYS A 30 38.51 19.75 -7.84
N PRO A 31 38.07 20.26 -9.00
CA PRO A 31 38.79 20.03 -10.24
C PRO A 31 39.87 21.08 -10.45
N SER A 32 41.06 20.61 -10.83
CA SER A 32 42.17 21.38 -11.37
C SER A 32 42.64 20.65 -12.62
N ASP A 33 42.10 20.97 -13.79
CA ASP A 33 42.62 20.50 -15.07
C ASP A 33 42.52 21.63 -16.10
N GLN A 34 43.67 21.99 -16.70
CA GLN A 34 43.71 22.81 -17.90
C GLN A 34 43.01 22.06 -19.05
N LEU A 35 41.98 22.66 -19.66
CA LEU A 35 41.30 22.07 -20.82
C LEU A 35 42.21 22.02 -22.06
N SER A 36 42.17 20.91 -22.79
CA SER A 36 42.87 20.71 -24.08
C SER A 36 42.06 21.29 -25.27
N PRO A 37 42.72 21.63 -26.39
CA PRO A 37 42.04 22.15 -27.60
C PRO A 37 40.94 21.23 -28.14
N GLU A 38 41.11 19.91 -28.04
CA GLU A 38 40.12 18.91 -28.46
C GLU A 38 38.85 18.97 -27.60
N LYS A 39 38.98 19.11 -26.27
CA LYS A 39 37.83 19.26 -25.36
C LYS A 39 37.06 20.56 -25.63
N VAL A 40 37.79 21.64 -25.95
CA VAL A 40 37.20 22.92 -26.35
C VAL A 40 36.43 22.79 -27.67
N LYS A 41 37.00 22.08 -28.65
CA LYS A 41 36.34 21.80 -29.93
C LYS A 41 35.08 20.96 -29.77
N ASP A 42 35.13 19.91 -28.95
CA ASP A 42 33.98 19.04 -28.71
C ASP A 42 32.85 19.76 -27.97
N PHE A 43 33.19 20.66 -27.04
CA PHE A 43 32.21 21.56 -26.43
C PHE A 43 31.53 22.48 -27.47
N LEU A 44 32.31 23.14 -28.33
CA LEU A 44 31.76 24.08 -29.32
C LEU A 44 30.91 23.39 -30.39
N LYS A 45 31.24 22.14 -30.75
CA LYS A 45 30.42 21.31 -31.66
C LYS A 45 28.98 21.13 -31.19
N LEU A 46 28.74 21.12 -29.87
CA LEU A 46 27.38 21.02 -29.31
C LEU A 46 26.47 22.17 -29.75
N TYR A 47 27.06 23.33 -30.08
CA TYR A 47 26.34 24.55 -30.44
C TYR A 47 26.32 24.81 -31.96
N GLN A 48 26.77 23.85 -32.76
CA GLN A 48 26.62 23.89 -34.23
C GLN A 48 25.24 23.41 -34.69
N ASP A 49 24.45 22.81 -33.78
CA ASP A 49 23.05 22.47 -34.02
C ASP A 49 22.15 23.64 -33.62
N GLU A 50 21.30 24.09 -34.53
CA GLU A 50 20.32 25.15 -34.30
C GLU A 50 19.34 24.82 -33.16
N LYS A 51 19.12 23.52 -32.89
CA LYS A 51 18.29 23.09 -31.75
C LYS A 51 18.96 23.35 -30.41
N ASN A 52 20.27 23.53 -30.37
CA ASN A 52 21.05 23.68 -29.15
C ASN A 52 21.96 24.93 -29.19
N PRO A 53 21.40 26.16 -29.21
CA PRO A 53 22.21 27.37 -29.26
C PRO A 53 22.94 27.64 -27.94
N PHE A 54 24.09 28.30 -28.02
CA PHE A 54 24.83 28.80 -26.86
C PHE A 54 24.07 29.98 -26.22
N ILE A 55 23.71 29.87 -24.93
CA ILE A 55 22.95 30.91 -24.22
C ILE A 55 23.91 31.80 -23.42
N LEU A 56 23.85 33.11 -23.64
CA LEU A 56 24.62 34.09 -22.87
C LEU A 56 24.20 34.08 -21.40
N SER A 57 25.14 34.36 -20.51
CA SER A 57 24.92 34.41 -19.07
C SER A 57 24.13 35.66 -18.63
N ARG A 58 24.25 36.77 -19.38
CA ARG A 58 23.54 38.05 -19.18
C ARG A 58 23.41 38.82 -20.48
N ASP A 59 22.43 39.71 -20.54
CA ASP A 59 22.05 40.47 -21.75
C ASP A 59 22.72 41.84 -21.88
N ASP A 60 23.61 42.21 -20.94
CA ASP A 60 24.21 43.54 -20.86
C ASP A 60 25.52 43.69 -21.66
N GLY A 61 25.66 44.83 -22.35
CA GLY A 61 26.88 45.23 -23.07
C GLY A 61 26.94 44.79 -24.54
N ASN A 62 28.15 44.85 -25.13
CA ASN A 62 28.38 44.41 -26.51
C ASN A 62 28.26 42.86 -26.56
N GLN A 63 27.27 42.36 -27.30
CA GLN A 63 26.90 40.95 -27.36
C GLN A 63 28.01 40.07 -27.96
N GLN A 64 28.76 40.55 -28.95
CA GLN A 64 29.90 39.83 -29.53
C GLN A 64 31.00 39.59 -28.47
N ASN A 65 31.39 40.65 -27.77
CA ASN A 65 32.38 40.56 -26.70
C ASN A 65 31.88 39.71 -25.53
N ARG A 66 30.56 39.70 -25.29
CA ARG A 66 29.93 38.90 -24.25
C ARG A 66 29.97 37.42 -24.58
N LEU A 67 29.63 37.04 -25.81
CA LEU A 67 29.72 35.67 -26.30
C LEU A 67 31.12 35.09 -26.09
N VAL A 68 32.15 35.86 -26.46
CA VAL A 68 33.56 35.48 -26.24
C VAL A 68 33.88 35.30 -24.76
N LYS A 69 33.51 36.26 -23.92
CA LYS A 69 33.76 36.21 -22.48
C LYS A 69 33.09 35.01 -21.82
N ASP A 70 31.85 34.73 -22.18
CA ASP A 70 31.08 33.65 -21.58
C ASP A 70 31.60 32.27 -22.02
N ILE A 71 32.06 32.12 -23.27
CA ILE A 71 32.76 30.91 -23.74
C ILE A 71 34.07 30.72 -22.97
N ILE A 72 34.90 31.77 -22.85
CA ILE A 72 36.15 31.73 -22.06
C ILE A 72 35.86 31.34 -20.61
N GLN A 73 34.81 31.90 -20.02
CA GLN A 73 34.45 31.67 -18.63
C GLN A 73 33.88 30.26 -18.40
N GLN A 74 32.95 29.79 -19.23
CA GLN A 74 32.37 28.44 -19.08
C GLN A 74 33.42 27.34 -19.23
N LEU A 75 34.34 27.51 -20.19
CA LEU A 75 35.43 26.57 -20.43
C LEU A 75 36.66 26.81 -19.54
N HIS A 76 36.64 27.84 -18.68
CA HIS A 76 37.78 28.23 -17.85
C HIS A 76 39.08 28.37 -18.65
N LEU A 77 39.00 28.97 -19.84
CA LEU A 77 40.14 29.06 -20.77
C LEU A 77 41.23 29.96 -20.17
N SER A 78 42.46 29.44 -20.15
CA SER A 78 43.64 30.21 -19.78
C SER A 78 44.01 31.26 -20.85
N SER A 79 44.90 32.20 -20.50
CA SER A 79 45.42 33.22 -21.42
C SER A 79 46.14 32.69 -22.66
N ASN A 80 46.42 31.39 -22.73
CA ASN A 80 47.01 30.72 -23.89
C ASN A 80 46.01 30.49 -25.03
N TYR A 81 44.71 30.71 -24.78
CA TYR A 81 43.65 30.64 -25.78
C TYR A 81 43.27 32.04 -26.24
N GLU A 82 43.13 32.21 -27.55
CA GLU A 82 42.49 33.38 -28.15
C GLU A 82 41.16 32.95 -28.76
N VAL A 83 40.06 33.57 -28.34
CA VAL A 83 38.73 33.36 -28.92
C VAL A 83 38.26 34.67 -29.54
N LYS A 84 37.86 34.63 -30.81
CA LYS A 84 37.36 35.81 -31.54
C LYS A 84 36.11 35.45 -32.32
N VAL A 85 35.12 36.35 -32.32
CA VAL A 85 34.02 36.32 -33.28
C VAL A 85 34.53 36.94 -34.58
N LEU A 86 34.36 36.25 -35.70
CA LEU A 86 34.61 36.81 -37.02
C LEU A 86 33.36 37.62 -37.42
N GLU A 87 33.53 38.91 -37.73
CA GLU A 87 32.41 39.81 -38.05
C GLU A 87 31.63 39.39 -39.29
N LYS A 88 32.30 38.66 -40.21
CA LYS A 88 31.66 38.08 -41.38
C LYS A 88 30.68 36.99 -40.94
N ASP A 89 29.41 37.20 -41.27
CA ASP A 89 28.29 36.29 -40.95
C ASP A 89 27.92 36.27 -39.46
N TYR A 90 28.18 37.36 -38.71
CA TYR A 90 27.61 37.54 -37.37
C TYR A 90 26.19 38.10 -37.47
N GLU A 91 25.22 37.34 -36.96
CA GLU A 91 23.82 37.74 -36.88
C GLU A 91 23.35 37.72 -35.43
N GLU A 92 22.64 38.78 -35.02
CA GLU A 92 22.04 38.83 -33.70
C GLU A 92 20.75 38.01 -33.65
N PRO A 93 20.46 37.33 -32.53
CA PRO A 93 19.22 36.61 -32.34
C PRO A 93 18.04 37.58 -32.34
N VAL A 94 16.94 37.17 -32.98
CA VAL A 94 15.75 38.02 -33.13
C VAL A 94 14.48 37.27 -32.75
N LEU A 95 13.62 37.93 -32.00
CA LEU A 95 12.25 37.51 -31.77
C LEU A 95 11.37 38.07 -32.90
N GLN A 96 10.88 37.19 -33.76
CA GLN A 96 9.87 37.53 -34.75
C GLN A 96 8.48 37.36 -34.14
N GLY A 97 7.88 38.49 -33.75
CA GLY A 97 6.49 38.54 -33.30
C GLY A 97 5.53 38.24 -34.45
N ASN A 98 4.42 37.55 -34.15
CA ASN A 98 3.39 37.22 -35.12
C ASN A 98 2.08 37.93 -34.81
N THR A 99 1.35 38.33 -35.86
CA THR A 99 0.00 38.88 -35.75
C THR A 99 -1.04 37.78 -36.00
N LYS A 100 -1.63 37.29 -34.89
CA LYS A 100 -2.77 36.37 -34.72
C LYS A 100 -2.54 34.88 -35.03
N ALA A 101 -3.01 34.04 -34.10
CA ALA A 101 -3.12 32.57 -34.13
C ALA A 101 -1.82 31.73 -34.24
N ALA A 102 -0.66 32.34 -34.55
CA ALA A 102 0.63 31.64 -34.58
C ALA A 102 1.54 32.08 -33.42
N MET A 103 2.26 31.12 -32.82
CA MET A 103 3.30 31.37 -31.83
C MET A 103 4.44 32.19 -32.46
N ALA A 104 5.03 33.13 -31.72
CA ALA A 104 6.22 33.84 -32.17
C ALA A 104 7.41 32.89 -32.32
N THR A 105 8.31 33.21 -33.24
CA THR A 105 9.53 32.41 -33.50
C THR A 105 10.75 33.17 -33.00
N VAL A 106 11.62 32.48 -32.27
CA VAL A 106 12.94 32.99 -31.87
C VAL A 106 13.95 32.41 -32.84
N ASN A 107 14.49 33.25 -33.72
CA ASN A 107 15.59 32.87 -34.59
C ASN A 107 16.89 33.04 -33.81
N ASN A 108 17.70 31.98 -33.79
CA ASN A 108 19.00 32.04 -33.15
C ASN A 108 19.92 33.02 -33.90
N GLY A 109 20.81 33.65 -33.16
CA GLY A 109 21.93 34.36 -33.76
C GLY A 109 22.94 33.36 -34.31
N THR A 110 23.72 33.79 -35.29
CA THR A 110 24.81 33.01 -35.85
C THR A 110 26.13 33.75 -35.63
N ALA A 111 27.18 32.99 -35.31
CA ALA A 111 28.52 33.55 -35.11
C ALA A 111 29.58 32.55 -35.58
N ASN A 112 30.46 32.97 -36.48
CA ASN A 112 31.67 32.23 -36.79
C ASN A 112 32.75 32.56 -35.74
N LEU A 113 33.25 31.57 -35.00
CA LEU A 113 34.34 31.81 -34.04
C LEU A 113 35.66 31.27 -34.58
N SER A 114 36.73 32.04 -34.41
CA SER A 114 38.11 31.59 -34.58
C SER A 114 38.72 31.36 -33.19
N LEU A 115 39.21 30.15 -32.95
CA LEU A 115 39.93 29.79 -31.73
C LEU A 115 41.38 29.40 -32.05
N LYS A 116 42.29 30.03 -31.31
CA LYS A 116 43.73 29.76 -31.37
C LYS A 116 44.23 29.30 -30.02
N TYR A 117 45.18 28.38 -30.03
CA TYR A 117 45.94 27.97 -28.85
C TYR A 117 47.41 28.23 -29.14
N GLN A 118 48.07 29.03 -28.28
CA GLN A 118 49.46 29.46 -28.49
C GLN A 118 49.70 30.08 -29.88
N GLY A 119 48.75 30.89 -30.36
CA GLY A 119 48.82 31.58 -31.66
C GLY A 119 48.46 30.75 -32.89
N LYS A 120 48.26 29.42 -32.76
CA LYS A 120 47.84 28.54 -33.87
C LYS A 120 46.34 28.30 -33.85
N GLU A 121 45.66 28.60 -34.96
CA GLU A 121 44.23 28.31 -35.12
C GLU A 121 43.97 26.80 -35.17
N PHE A 122 43.02 26.33 -34.36
CA PHE A 122 42.64 24.92 -34.31
C PHE A 122 41.13 24.70 -34.52
N TRP A 123 40.33 25.76 -34.48
CA TRP A 123 38.90 25.72 -34.74
C TRP A 123 38.43 27.03 -35.38
N ASN A 124 37.66 26.91 -36.46
CA ASN A 124 37.06 28.03 -37.19
C ASN A 124 35.77 27.52 -37.81
N ASP A 125 34.65 27.80 -37.13
CA ASP A 125 33.35 27.33 -37.59
C ASP A 125 32.21 28.15 -37.00
N LYS A 126 31.01 27.91 -37.52
CA LYS A 126 29.77 28.55 -37.09
C LYS A 126 29.23 27.90 -35.82
N ILE A 127 28.75 28.71 -34.89
CA ILE A 127 27.82 28.30 -33.83
C ILE A 127 26.51 29.09 -33.91
N PHE A 128 25.47 28.53 -33.30
CA PHE A 128 24.22 29.22 -32.99
C PHE A 128 24.24 29.73 -31.56
N TRP A 129 23.65 30.90 -31.31
CA TRP A 129 23.63 31.51 -29.98
C TRP A 129 22.35 32.31 -29.71
N LEU A 130 22.05 32.54 -28.43
CA LEU A 130 20.91 33.31 -27.94
C LEU A 130 21.32 34.21 -26.77
N THR A 131 20.62 35.33 -26.62
CA THR A 131 20.64 36.09 -25.35
C THR A 131 19.92 35.30 -24.25
N ASN A 132 20.19 35.60 -22.98
CA ASN A 132 19.52 34.96 -21.85
C ASN A 132 18.00 35.23 -21.86
N GLU A 133 17.62 36.48 -22.17
CA GLU A 133 16.23 36.88 -22.34
C GLU A 133 15.53 36.04 -23.42
N LEU A 134 16.12 35.92 -24.61
CA LEU A 134 15.52 35.17 -25.72
C LEU A 134 15.54 33.66 -25.49
N GLY A 135 16.53 33.12 -24.79
CA GLY A 135 16.53 31.72 -24.33
C GLY A 135 15.39 31.42 -23.37
N THR A 136 15.13 32.34 -22.42
CA THR A 136 14.00 32.24 -21.49
C THR A 136 12.65 32.34 -22.23
N VAL A 137 12.53 33.27 -23.19
CA VAL A 137 11.34 33.40 -24.04
C VAL A 137 11.11 32.13 -24.86
N LYS A 138 12.15 31.58 -25.51
CA LYS A 138 12.06 30.35 -26.31
C LYS A 138 11.53 29.17 -25.47
N THR A 139 12.10 28.94 -24.29
CA THR A 139 11.66 27.88 -23.35
C THR A 139 10.20 28.08 -22.92
N ASN A 140 9.81 29.32 -22.62
CA ASN A 140 8.44 29.62 -22.21
C ASN A 140 7.43 29.48 -23.37
N LEU A 141 7.83 29.78 -24.61
CA LEU A 141 6.98 29.56 -25.79
C LEU A 141 6.77 28.08 -26.07
N GLU A 142 7.79 27.24 -25.92
CA GLU A 142 7.66 25.78 -26.05
C GLU A 142 6.66 25.23 -25.01
N LYS A 143 6.78 25.69 -23.75
CA LYS A 143 5.83 25.33 -22.69
C LYS A 143 4.42 25.83 -23.01
N LEU A 144 4.26 27.04 -23.51
CA LEU A 144 2.95 27.59 -23.91
C LEU A 144 2.34 26.81 -25.08
N THR A 145 3.15 26.41 -26.05
CA THR A 145 2.74 25.57 -27.19
C THR A 145 2.20 24.23 -26.70
N SER A 146 2.79 23.66 -25.65
CA SER A 146 2.29 22.40 -25.09
C SER A 146 0.85 22.51 -24.57
N PHE A 147 0.37 23.71 -24.19
CA PHE A 147 -0.99 23.92 -23.73
C PHE A 147 -2.01 24.07 -24.86
N THR A 148 -1.59 24.11 -26.12
CA THR A 148 -2.53 24.12 -27.26
C THR A 148 -2.78 22.71 -27.81
N ALA A 149 -2.14 21.68 -27.26
CA ALA A 149 -2.30 20.29 -27.70
C ALA A 149 -3.54 19.64 -27.06
N ASP A 150 -4.27 18.81 -27.82
CA ASP A 150 -5.56 18.23 -27.39
C ASP A 150 -5.51 17.41 -26.09
N ASN A 151 -4.34 16.83 -25.79
CA ASN A 151 -4.12 15.96 -24.62
C ASN A 151 -3.32 16.64 -23.49
N ASN A 152 -3.15 17.95 -23.55
CA ASN A 152 -2.40 18.68 -22.55
C ASN A 152 -3.01 20.06 -22.29
N GLY A 153 -2.73 20.63 -21.13
CA GLY A 153 -3.29 21.92 -20.77
C GLY A 153 -2.61 22.52 -19.56
N PHE A 154 -2.83 23.82 -19.38
CA PHE A 154 -2.36 24.52 -18.20
C PHE A 154 -3.16 24.09 -16.96
N VAL A 155 -2.49 23.50 -15.97
CA VAL A 155 -3.09 23.19 -14.66
C VAL A 155 -3.13 24.48 -13.82
N VAL A 156 -4.33 24.95 -13.53
CA VAL A 156 -4.55 26.08 -12.62
C VAL A 156 -4.36 25.58 -11.18
N PRO A 157 -3.33 26.07 -10.46
CA PRO A 157 -3.03 25.61 -9.12
C PRO A 157 -4.09 26.11 -8.12
N GLY A 158 -4.33 25.30 -7.09
CA GLY A 158 -5.26 25.56 -6.00
C GLY A 158 -6.52 24.69 -6.04
N GLN A 159 -7.22 24.66 -4.92
CA GLN A 159 -8.38 23.81 -4.66
C GLN A 159 -9.69 24.43 -5.18
N PHE A 160 -9.69 24.87 -6.44
CA PHE A 160 -10.83 25.52 -7.07
C PHE A 160 -11.64 24.55 -7.92
N THR A 161 -12.97 24.69 -7.90
CA THR A 161 -13.85 24.09 -8.90
C THR A 161 -13.79 24.92 -10.19
N PRO A 162 -14.03 24.32 -11.37
CA PRO A 162 -14.00 25.03 -12.65
C PRO A 162 -14.84 26.31 -12.70
N ASP A 163 -16.03 26.29 -12.08
CA ASP A 163 -16.97 27.43 -12.08
C ASP A 163 -16.46 28.64 -11.28
N LYS A 164 -15.54 28.41 -10.33
CA LYS A 164 -14.94 29.48 -9.52
C LYS A 164 -13.76 30.17 -10.20
N ILE A 165 -13.28 29.65 -11.33
CA ILE A 165 -12.18 30.27 -12.06
C ILE A 165 -12.73 31.43 -12.90
N ASP A 166 -12.19 32.62 -12.72
CA ASP A 166 -12.46 33.76 -13.59
C ASP A 166 -11.17 34.21 -14.31
N SER A 167 -11.29 35.24 -15.15
CA SER A 167 -10.15 35.78 -15.90
C SER A 167 -9.04 36.30 -14.98
N ALA A 168 -9.38 36.80 -13.78
CA ALA A 168 -8.39 37.34 -12.84
C ALA A 168 -7.57 36.21 -12.19
N ILE A 169 -8.24 35.15 -11.74
CA ILE A 169 -7.60 33.95 -11.20
C ILE A 169 -6.73 33.27 -12.26
N MET A 170 -7.26 33.07 -13.47
CA MET A 170 -6.51 32.48 -14.59
C MET A 170 -5.27 33.33 -14.94
N THR A 171 -5.42 34.65 -15.03
CA THR A 171 -4.29 35.57 -15.32
C THR A 171 -3.22 35.48 -14.22
N LYS A 172 -3.62 35.45 -12.95
CA LYS A 172 -2.69 35.33 -11.82
C LYS A 172 -1.94 34.00 -11.86
N ALA A 173 -2.63 32.91 -12.16
CA ALA A 173 -2.06 31.58 -12.28
C ALA A 173 -1.02 31.52 -13.41
N LEU A 174 -1.36 32.02 -14.61
CA LEU A 174 -0.43 32.11 -15.74
C LEU A 174 0.80 32.98 -15.41
N LYS A 175 0.60 34.15 -14.80
CA LYS A 175 1.72 35.02 -14.37
C LYS A 175 2.67 34.32 -13.39
N THR A 176 2.11 33.51 -12.50
CA THR A 176 2.88 32.72 -11.52
C THR A 176 3.70 31.64 -12.24
N GLN A 177 3.07 30.91 -13.17
CA GLN A 177 3.69 29.83 -13.93
C GLN A 177 4.88 30.31 -14.78
N PHE A 178 4.80 31.52 -15.32
CA PHE A 178 5.81 32.11 -16.20
C PHE A 178 6.65 33.20 -15.52
N LYS A 179 6.62 33.31 -14.18
CA LYS A 179 7.48 34.20 -13.36
C LYS A 179 7.63 35.64 -13.88
N SER A 180 6.55 36.22 -14.40
CA SER A 180 6.53 37.57 -15.01
C SER A 180 7.35 37.75 -16.30
N SER A 181 7.89 36.69 -16.91
CA SER A 181 8.55 36.78 -18.23
C SER A 181 7.58 37.25 -19.33
N PHE A 182 6.29 36.98 -19.13
CA PHE A 182 5.22 37.41 -20.02
C PHE A 182 4.13 38.17 -19.26
N ASN A 183 3.53 39.11 -19.99
CA ASN A 183 2.30 39.79 -19.63
C ASN A 183 1.13 39.07 -20.27
N PHE A 184 0.25 38.51 -19.44
CA PHE A 184 -0.95 37.79 -19.87
C PHE A 184 -2.18 38.67 -19.73
N THR A 185 -3.06 38.60 -20.72
CA THR A 185 -4.44 39.06 -20.63
C THR A 185 -5.36 37.91 -21.04
N VAL A 186 -6.29 37.55 -20.15
CA VAL A 186 -7.31 36.52 -20.43
C VAL A 186 -8.56 37.22 -20.91
N SER A 187 -8.87 37.08 -22.20
CA SER A 187 -10.00 37.77 -22.82
C SER A 187 -11.32 37.02 -22.63
N LYS A 188 -11.28 35.68 -22.64
CA LYS A 188 -12.46 34.83 -22.48
C LYS A 188 -12.11 33.44 -21.96
N ILE A 189 -12.95 32.91 -21.06
CA ILE A 189 -13.01 31.47 -20.76
C ILE A 189 -14.09 30.89 -21.67
N SER A 190 -13.67 30.16 -22.71
CA SER A 190 -14.53 29.65 -23.77
C SER A 190 -15.23 28.35 -23.36
N ALA A 191 -14.53 27.48 -22.62
CA ALA A 191 -15.08 26.23 -22.08
C ALA A 191 -14.50 25.92 -20.70
N ARG A 192 -15.27 25.20 -19.88
CA ARG A 192 -14.86 24.73 -18.55
C ARG A 192 -14.36 23.29 -18.64
N PRO A 193 -13.27 22.94 -17.94
CA PRO A 193 -12.80 21.57 -17.89
C PRO A 193 -13.77 20.68 -17.13
N SER A 194 -13.74 19.39 -17.46
CA SER A 194 -14.46 18.34 -16.73
C SER A 194 -13.69 17.03 -16.81
N VAL A 195 -14.06 16.09 -15.95
CA VAL A 195 -13.63 14.69 -16.07
C VAL A 195 -14.55 14.00 -17.09
N LYS A 196 -13.98 13.20 -18.01
CA LYS A 196 -14.76 12.38 -18.94
C LYS A 196 -15.56 11.33 -18.17
N GLY A 197 -16.80 11.07 -18.59
CA GLY A 197 -17.57 9.93 -18.09
C GLY A 197 -16.92 8.59 -18.47
N ALA A 198 -17.19 7.54 -17.69
CA ALA A 198 -16.60 6.21 -17.90
C ALA A 198 -16.76 5.74 -19.36
N THR A 199 -15.65 5.51 -20.06
CA THR A 199 -15.63 4.94 -21.41
C THR A 199 -15.25 3.47 -21.36
N THR A 200 -15.90 2.65 -22.19
CA THR A 200 -15.75 1.19 -22.26
C THR A 200 -14.48 0.72 -23.00
N LYS A 201 -13.44 1.56 -23.13
CA LYS A 201 -12.24 1.26 -23.94
C LYS A 201 -10.93 1.64 -23.25
N LYS A 202 -9.89 0.86 -23.59
CA LYS A 202 -8.52 0.84 -23.07
C LYS A 202 -7.88 2.22 -22.84
N SER A 203 -6.92 2.21 -21.91
CA SER A 203 -6.04 3.22 -21.30
C SER A 203 -5.47 4.41 -22.11
N ASP A 204 -5.87 4.68 -23.35
CA ASP A 204 -5.11 5.59 -24.22
C ASP A 204 -5.81 6.94 -24.48
N ASP A 205 -7.06 7.12 -24.04
CA ASP A 205 -7.76 8.41 -24.13
C ASP A 205 -7.56 9.22 -22.85
N SER A 206 -7.10 10.48 -22.98
CA SER A 206 -7.09 11.43 -21.85
C SER A 206 -8.46 11.44 -21.17
N ILE A 207 -8.52 11.21 -19.86
CA ILE A 207 -9.77 11.25 -19.09
C ILE A 207 -10.19 12.67 -18.71
N ILE A 208 -9.45 13.67 -19.17
CA ILE A 208 -9.74 15.10 -18.98
C ILE A 208 -10.39 15.62 -20.26
N ASN A 209 -11.54 16.27 -20.13
CA ASN A 209 -12.02 17.23 -21.11
C ASN A 209 -11.45 18.58 -20.72
N TYR A 210 -10.38 19.01 -21.38
CA TYR A 210 -9.78 20.30 -21.07
C TYR A 210 -10.76 21.44 -21.40
N GLY A 211 -10.79 22.45 -20.54
CA GLY A 211 -11.45 23.70 -20.85
C GLY A 211 -10.58 24.51 -21.80
N THR A 212 -11.17 25.47 -22.50
CA THR A 212 -10.44 26.37 -23.39
C THR A 212 -10.55 27.80 -22.88
N THR A 213 -9.46 28.56 -23.03
CA THR A 213 -9.44 29.98 -22.72
C THR A 213 -8.61 30.73 -23.75
N THR A 214 -9.10 31.89 -24.17
CA THR A 214 -8.38 32.77 -25.09
C THR A 214 -7.49 33.71 -24.29
N ILE A 215 -6.21 33.71 -24.64
CA ILE A 215 -5.19 34.55 -24.00
C ILE A 215 -4.44 35.40 -25.03
N ASP A 216 -4.00 36.57 -24.57
CA ASP A 216 -3.02 37.39 -25.26
C ASP A 216 -1.75 37.47 -24.40
N VAL A 217 -0.61 37.21 -25.02
CA VAL A 217 0.69 37.11 -24.36
C VAL A 217 1.65 38.09 -25.01
N LYS A 218 2.21 38.98 -24.19
CA LYS A 218 3.22 39.95 -24.60
C LYS A 218 4.50 39.79 -23.77
N THR A 219 5.65 40.10 -24.35
CA THR A 219 6.89 40.25 -23.57
C THR A 219 6.81 41.48 -22.65
N SER A 220 7.80 41.61 -21.76
CA SER A 220 7.99 42.83 -20.95
C SER A 220 8.16 44.09 -21.81
N LYS A 221 8.70 43.96 -23.03
CA LYS A 221 8.86 45.03 -24.03
C LYS A 221 7.62 45.28 -24.87
N GLY A 222 6.50 44.61 -24.60
CA GLY A 222 5.22 44.80 -25.28
C GLY A 222 5.08 44.10 -26.64
N ILE A 223 6.04 43.24 -27.02
CA ILE A 223 5.97 42.45 -28.26
C ILE A 223 4.95 41.33 -28.07
N THR A 224 3.94 41.24 -28.93
CA THR A 224 2.98 40.12 -28.92
C THR A 224 3.66 38.84 -29.38
N VAL A 225 3.59 37.80 -28.54
CA VAL A 225 4.22 36.50 -28.80
C VAL A 225 3.23 35.36 -28.99
N PHE A 226 2.01 35.52 -28.49
CA PHE A 226 0.92 34.58 -28.72
C PHE A 226 -0.42 35.28 -28.50
N SER A 227 -1.42 34.94 -29.33
CA SER A 227 -2.80 35.38 -29.21
C SER A 227 -3.68 34.27 -29.78
N GLY A 228 -4.37 33.55 -28.90
CA GLY A 228 -5.08 32.33 -29.27
C GLY A 228 -5.67 31.59 -28.08
N GLU A 229 -6.23 30.42 -28.35
CA GLU A 229 -6.78 29.55 -27.31
C GLU A 229 -5.72 28.60 -26.76
N ILE A 230 -5.77 28.40 -25.44
CA ILE A 230 -5.05 27.34 -24.74
C ILE A 230 -6.04 26.45 -24.00
N ASN A 231 -5.64 25.21 -23.80
CA ASN A 231 -6.30 24.24 -22.95
C ASN A 231 -5.92 24.46 -21.49
N TRP A 232 -6.85 24.23 -20.57
CA TRP A 232 -6.63 24.37 -19.13
C TRP A 232 -7.48 23.38 -18.32
N VAL A 233 -7.03 23.10 -17.11
CA VAL A 233 -7.70 22.23 -16.14
C VAL A 233 -7.47 22.74 -14.71
N THR A 234 -8.33 22.39 -13.76
CA THR A 234 -8.08 22.69 -12.33
C THR A 234 -7.24 21.59 -11.69
N GLU A 235 -6.46 21.92 -10.66
CA GLU A 235 -5.68 20.94 -9.90
C GLU A 235 -6.55 19.78 -9.35
N PRO A 236 -7.75 19.99 -8.77
CA PRO A 236 -8.65 18.89 -8.38
C PRO A 236 -8.98 17.88 -9.49
N ILE A 237 -9.27 18.35 -10.71
CA ILE A 237 -9.55 17.47 -11.86
C ILE A 237 -8.28 16.72 -12.27
N ASN A 238 -7.14 17.42 -12.33
CA ASN A 238 -5.86 16.83 -12.70
C ASN A 238 -5.43 15.75 -11.69
N THR A 239 -5.60 15.99 -10.39
CA THR A 239 -5.30 15.01 -9.33
C THR A 239 -6.14 13.74 -9.47
N VAL A 240 -7.45 13.88 -9.74
CA VAL A 240 -8.32 12.71 -10.00
C VAL A 240 -7.83 11.97 -11.23
N ALA A 241 -7.51 12.70 -12.31
CA ALA A 241 -7.10 12.09 -13.56
C ALA A 241 -5.77 11.32 -13.43
N ASP A 242 -4.74 11.96 -12.89
CA ASP A 242 -3.43 11.35 -12.69
C ASP A 242 -3.53 10.08 -11.85
N PHE A 243 -4.25 10.17 -10.72
CA PHE A 243 -4.40 9.02 -9.81
C PHE A 243 -5.17 7.87 -10.45
N VAL A 244 -6.24 8.16 -11.20
CA VAL A 244 -7.00 7.15 -11.93
C VAL A 244 -6.12 6.44 -12.97
N MET A 245 -5.33 7.20 -13.73
CA MET A 245 -4.44 6.63 -14.75
C MET A 245 -3.37 5.74 -14.12
N GLU A 246 -2.76 6.17 -13.01
CA GLU A 246 -1.82 5.33 -12.26
C GLU A 246 -2.50 4.07 -11.71
N LEU A 247 -3.69 4.20 -11.11
CA LEU A 247 -4.45 3.08 -10.54
C LEU A 247 -4.83 2.04 -11.60
N MET A 248 -5.35 2.49 -12.75
CA MET A 248 -5.70 1.59 -13.85
C MET A 248 -4.45 0.93 -14.43
N GLY A 249 -3.37 1.70 -14.63
CA GLY A 249 -2.08 1.16 -15.08
C GLY A 249 -1.54 0.07 -14.15
N LYS A 250 -1.70 0.21 -12.83
CA LYS A 250 -1.34 -0.82 -11.85
C LYS A 250 -2.29 -2.02 -11.88
N GLY A 251 -3.60 -1.79 -11.96
CA GLY A 251 -4.61 -2.86 -11.95
C GLY A 251 -4.67 -3.71 -13.22
N HIS A 252 -4.09 -3.25 -14.32
CA HIS A 252 -3.92 -4.01 -15.57
C HIS A 252 -2.50 -4.53 -15.79
N SER A 253 -1.58 -4.27 -14.86
CA SER A 253 -0.19 -4.75 -14.89
C SER A 253 -0.11 -6.24 -14.52
N THR A 254 0.91 -6.92 -15.04
CA THR A 254 1.29 -8.27 -14.58
C THR A 254 1.97 -8.26 -13.21
N ASN A 255 2.49 -7.10 -12.78
CA ASN A 255 3.02 -6.88 -11.43
C ASN A 255 2.05 -6.00 -10.63
N ASN A 256 0.91 -6.58 -10.29
CA ASN A 256 -0.17 -5.98 -9.48
C ASN A 256 -0.15 -6.49 -8.02
N GLY A 257 0.98 -7.08 -7.62
CA GLY A 257 1.24 -7.60 -6.29
C GLY A 257 1.40 -6.48 -5.27
N PHE A 258 0.81 -6.63 -4.08
CA PHE A 258 1.07 -5.77 -2.93
C PHE A 258 1.19 -6.58 -1.65
N ASP A 259 1.84 -5.98 -0.67
CA ASP A 259 1.96 -6.49 0.69
C ASP A 259 1.33 -5.50 1.67
N LEU A 260 0.84 -6.03 2.79
CA LEU A 260 0.19 -5.27 3.85
C LEU A 260 1.18 -4.96 4.96
N GLN A 261 1.42 -3.68 5.21
CA GLN A 261 2.16 -3.26 6.39
C GLN A 261 1.32 -3.47 7.64
N ILE A 262 1.95 -3.98 8.71
CA ILE A 262 1.28 -4.15 10.00
C ILE A 262 1.22 -2.77 10.69
N PRO A 263 0.02 -2.18 10.88
CA PRO A 263 -0.09 -0.84 11.43
C PRO A 263 0.29 -0.81 12.92
N GLY A 264 0.96 0.27 13.32
CA GLY A 264 1.32 0.52 14.73
C GLY A 264 2.67 -0.03 15.17
N LEU A 265 3.44 -0.65 14.27
CA LEU A 265 4.80 -1.08 14.55
C LEU A 265 5.82 0.05 14.29
N PRO A 266 6.84 0.22 15.15
CA PRO A 266 7.90 1.21 14.96
C PRO A 266 8.85 0.85 13.81
N ILE A 267 8.81 -0.41 13.36
CA ILE A 267 9.49 -0.91 12.16
C ILE A 267 8.46 -1.16 11.05
N LYS A 268 8.87 -0.94 9.79
CA LYS A 268 8.05 -1.32 8.63
C LYS A 268 8.09 -2.85 8.48
N LEU A 269 7.35 -3.55 9.33
CA LEU A 269 7.07 -4.98 9.16
C LEU A 269 5.85 -5.12 8.27
N SER A 270 5.92 -6.10 7.39
CA SER A 270 4.86 -6.47 6.47
C SER A 270 4.55 -7.95 6.61
N LEU A 271 3.43 -8.41 6.04
CA LEU A 271 3.09 -9.83 6.12
C LEU A 271 4.16 -10.69 5.43
N ALA A 272 4.79 -10.17 4.39
CA ALA A 272 5.90 -10.79 3.67
C ALA A 272 7.29 -10.61 4.32
N THR A 273 7.37 -10.14 5.57
CA THR A 273 8.64 -10.08 6.32
C THR A 273 8.47 -10.69 7.72
N LEU A 274 7.39 -11.47 7.91
CA LEU A 274 7.11 -12.14 9.17
C LEU A 274 8.17 -13.20 9.51
N TYR A 275 8.95 -13.71 8.55
CA TYR A 275 10.08 -14.61 8.86
C TYR A 275 11.19 -13.94 9.65
N ASP A 276 11.49 -12.67 9.37
CA ASP A 276 12.49 -11.92 10.14
C ASP A 276 12.09 -11.82 11.61
N PHE A 277 10.78 -11.82 11.89
CA PHE A 277 10.23 -11.84 13.24
C PHE A 277 10.40 -13.20 13.95
N VAL A 278 10.37 -14.31 13.22
CA VAL A 278 10.63 -15.67 13.76
C VAL A 278 12.04 -15.75 14.34
N GLY A 279 13.05 -15.34 13.56
CA GLY A 279 14.44 -15.38 14.00
C GLY A 279 14.67 -14.58 15.28
N MET A 280 13.93 -13.48 15.42
CA MET A 280 13.94 -12.65 16.62
C MET A 280 13.31 -13.34 17.83
N ILE A 281 12.13 -13.98 17.69
CA ILE A 281 11.50 -14.75 18.78
C ILE A 281 12.43 -15.85 19.28
N ASN A 282 13.04 -16.62 18.37
CA ASN A 282 13.95 -17.70 18.74
C ASN A 282 15.18 -17.15 19.49
N THR A 283 15.76 -16.05 19.03
CA THR A 283 16.93 -15.42 19.65
C THR A 283 16.61 -14.88 21.05
N MET A 284 15.43 -14.27 21.25
CA MET A 284 15.09 -13.58 22.50
C MET A 284 14.43 -14.48 23.55
N MET A 285 13.58 -15.43 23.13
CA MET A 285 12.74 -16.23 24.02
C MET A 285 12.83 -17.73 23.76
N GLY A 286 13.64 -18.18 22.78
CA GLY A 286 13.72 -19.59 22.40
C GLY A 286 14.13 -20.50 23.56
N HIS A 287 15.01 -20.05 24.45
CA HIS A 287 15.36 -20.80 25.65
C HIS A 287 14.13 -20.99 26.58
N SER A 288 13.45 -19.90 26.94
CA SER A 288 12.29 -19.93 27.83
C SER A 288 11.10 -20.70 27.25
N ILE A 289 10.89 -20.62 25.94
CA ILE A 289 9.87 -21.41 25.22
C ILE A 289 10.19 -22.91 25.30
N ASN A 290 11.45 -23.30 25.09
CA ASN A 290 11.88 -24.70 25.13
C ASN A 290 11.96 -25.29 26.55
N LEU A 291 11.99 -24.45 27.60
CA LEU A 291 11.90 -24.91 28.99
C LEU A 291 10.49 -25.41 29.36
N VAL A 292 9.44 -25.00 28.64
CA VAL A 292 8.09 -25.49 28.90
C VAL A 292 7.90 -26.86 28.24
N ASP A 293 8.02 -27.90 29.06
CA ASP A 293 8.01 -29.29 28.65
C ASP A 293 6.57 -29.79 28.40
N LEU A 294 6.17 -29.92 27.12
CA LEU A 294 4.85 -30.40 26.74
C LEU A 294 4.54 -31.82 27.25
N SER A 295 5.55 -32.66 27.50
CA SER A 295 5.31 -34.00 28.06
C SER A 295 4.81 -33.96 29.52
N SER A 296 4.96 -32.81 30.19
CA SER A 296 4.58 -32.59 31.58
C SER A 296 3.22 -31.89 31.77
N ILE A 297 2.44 -31.67 30.70
CA ILE A 297 1.11 -31.05 30.78
C ILE A 297 0.24 -31.75 31.83
N GLY A 298 -0.43 -30.95 32.66
CA GLY A 298 -1.29 -31.43 33.75
C GLY A 298 -0.56 -31.56 35.10
N THR A 299 0.76 -31.38 35.14
CA THR A 299 1.57 -31.44 36.38
C THR A 299 1.99 -30.07 36.90
N ASP A 300 2.39 -29.98 38.17
CA ASP A 300 2.92 -28.74 38.76
C ASP A 300 4.17 -28.22 38.03
N LYS A 301 4.98 -29.12 37.45
CA LYS A 301 6.18 -28.76 36.68
C LYS A 301 5.80 -27.91 35.45
N PHE A 302 4.75 -28.32 34.73
CA PHE A 302 4.27 -27.56 33.58
C PHE A 302 3.79 -26.18 34.00
N ASP A 303 2.99 -26.10 35.08
CA ASP A 303 2.45 -24.85 35.60
C ASP A 303 3.55 -23.87 36.01
N GLN A 304 4.59 -24.35 36.71
CA GLN A 304 5.73 -23.55 37.13
C GLN A 304 6.54 -23.03 35.93
N ASN A 305 6.78 -23.88 34.92
CA ASN A 305 7.52 -23.49 33.72
C ASN A 305 6.71 -22.47 32.90
N TRP A 306 5.41 -22.68 32.74
CA TRP A 306 4.52 -21.74 32.07
C TRP A 306 4.42 -20.39 32.79
N ALA A 307 4.24 -20.41 34.11
CA ALA A 307 4.17 -19.17 34.91
C ALA A 307 5.48 -18.37 34.80
N SER A 308 6.63 -19.06 34.80
CA SER A 308 7.93 -18.43 34.60
C SER A 308 8.04 -17.79 33.21
N PHE A 309 7.62 -18.49 32.17
CA PHE A 309 7.58 -17.97 30.80
C PHE A 309 6.65 -16.74 30.68
N LEU A 310 5.43 -16.82 31.22
CA LEU A 310 4.48 -15.70 31.19
C LEU A 310 5.00 -14.46 31.94
N ALA A 311 5.64 -14.65 33.10
CA ALA A 311 6.21 -13.55 33.87
C ALA A 311 7.35 -12.86 33.11
N GLU A 312 8.19 -13.62 32.42
CA GLU A 312 9.24 -13.06 31.55
C GLU A 312 8.65 -12.29 30.37
N LEU A 313 7.64 -12.87 29.70
CA LEU A 313 6.93 -12.22 28.60
C LEU A 313 6.30 -10.89 29.04
N ASP A 314 5.58 -10.89 30.15
CA ASP A 314 4.92 -9.70 30.67
C ASP A 314 5.91 -8.63 31.11
N LYS A 315 7.03 -9.01 31.73
CA LYS A 315 8.12 -8.08 32.06
C LYS A 315 8.68 -7.40 30.81
N ASN A 316 8.90 -8.16 29.73
CA ASN A 316 9.39 -7.62 28.47
C ASN A 316 8.39 -6.64 27.85
N ILE A 317 7.09 -6.95 27.89
CA ILE A 317 6.04 -6.06 27.38
C ILE A 317 5.88 -4.83 28.27
N MET A 318 5.86 -4.98 29.60
CA MET A 318 5.78 -3.89 30.57
C MET A 318 6.89 -2.86 30.39
N THR A 319 8.10 -3.31 30.02
CA THR A 319 9.25 -2.43 29.75
C THR A 319 8.93 -1.40 28.66
N ILE A 320 7.98 -1.71 27.76
CA ILE A 320 7.69 -0.90 26.58
C ILE A 320 6.26 -0.34 26.57
N ALA A 321 5.26 -1.15 26.91
CA ALA A 321 3.86 -0.73 27.01
C ALA A 321 3.54 -0.01 28.33
N LYS A 322 4.44 -0.08 29.34
CA LYS A 322 4.26 0.46 30.71
C LYS A 322 3.01 -0.06 31.45
N VAL A 323 2.39 -1.13 30.95
CA VAL A 323 1.20 -1.77 31.49
C VAL A 323 1.43 -3.28 31.42
N SER A 324 1.08 -4.01 32.48
CA SER A 324 1.03 -5.47 32.44
C SER A 324 -0.11 -5.89 31.52
N ILE A 325 0.19 -6.69 30.51
CA ILE A 325 -0.87 -7.22 29.64
C ILE A 325 -1.64 -8.33 30.32
N LEU A 326 -1.04 -9.03 31.28
CA LEU A 326 -1.66 -10.14 31.99
C LEU A 326 -2.82 -9.66 32.85
N ASP A 327 -2.69 -8.49 33.49
CA ASP A 327 -3.71 -7.91 34.38
C ASP A 327 -4.91 -7.28 33.65
N ILE A 328 -4.89 -7.24 32.31
CA ILE A 328 -5.98 -6.65 31.53
C ILE A 328 -7.25 -7.48 31.75
N SER A 329 -8.25 -6.87 32.38
CA SER A 329 -9.54 -7.50 32.58
C SER A 329 -10.26 -7.80 31.27
N LEU A 330 -10.76 -9.02 31.14
CA LEU A 330 -11.61 -9.47 30.04
C LEU A 330 -13.09 -9.51 30.42
N ASN A 331 -13.43 -9.06 31.63
CA ASN A 331 -14.77 -9.12 32.19
C ASN A 331 -15.78 -8.47 31.24
N LYS A 332 -16.69 -9.26 30.69
CA LYS A 332 -17.69 -8.79 29.73
C LYS A 332 -18.93 -9.67 29.73
N THR A 333 -20.08 -9.01 29.71
CA THR A 333 -21.37 -9.67 29.39
C THR A 333 -21.74 -9.38 27.95
N ILE A 334 -22.08 -10.42 27.18
CA ILE A 334 -22.44 -10.35 25.76
C ILE A 334 -23.87 -10.88 25.58
N GLY A 335 -24.79 -10.04 25.11
CA GLY A 335 -26.20 -10.35 24.84
C GLY A 335 -27.04 -9.07 24.68
N GLU A 336 -28.20 -9.15 24.04
CA GLU A 336 -29.13 -8.02 23.89
C GLU A 336 -30.15 -7.95 25.05
N GLY A 337 -30.25 -6.77 25.67
CA GLY A 337 -31.17 -6.48 26.78
C GLY A 337 -30.50 -6.37 28.15
N LYS A 338 -31.20 -5.78 29.13
CA LYS A 338 -30.78 -5.84 30.55
C LYS A 338 -30.77 -7.31 30.98
N PRO A 339 -29.86 -7.74 31.89
CA PRO A 339 -29.86 -9.10 32.41
C PRO A 339 -31.23 -9.41 33.05
N SER A 340 -32.10 -10.11 32.33
CA SER A 340 -33.33 -10.70 32.84
C SER A 340 -33.24 -12.21 32.66
N THR A 341 -33.98 -12.95 33.47
CA THR A 341 -34.02 -14.42 33.52
C THR A 341 -34.54 -15.09 32.24
N SER A 342 -34.74 -14.34 31.16
CA SER A 342 -35.40 -14.81 29.92
C SER A 342 -34.56 -14.63 28.66
N ASN A 343 -33.50 -13.81 28.68
CA ASN A 343 -32.67 -13.54 27.51
C ASN A 343 -31.30 -14.21 27.66
N PRO A 344 -30.83 -14.97 26.66
CA PRO A 344 -29.54 -15.63 26.75
C PRO A 344 -28.40 -14.61 26.68
N PHE A 345 -27.44 -14.71 27.60
CA PHE A 345 -26.20 -13.93 27.56
C PHE A 345 -24.99 -14.74 28.00
N VAL A 346 -23.83 -14.39 27.47
CA VAL A 346 -22.53 -14.97 27.82
C VAL A 346 -21.83 -14.04 28.79
N ILE A 347 -21.40 -14.58 29.92
CA ILE A 347 -20.55 -13.89 30.89
C ILE A 347 -19.12 -14.40 30.69
N ILE A 348 -18.20 -13.48 30.49
CA ILE A 348 -16.76 -13.72 30.43
C ILE A 348 -16.17 -13.12 31.69
N GLU A 349 -15.47 -13.92 32.49
CA GLU A 349 -14.80 -13.50 33.72
C GLU A 349 -13.34 -13.95 33.71
N GLY A 350 -12.44 -13.05 34.08
CA GLY A 350 -11.01 -13.29 34.18
C GLY A 350 -10.18 -12.20 33.51
N THR A 351 -8.88 -12.46 33.45
CA THR A 351 -7.87 -11.60 32.85
C THR A 351 -7.31 -12.19 31.56
N VAL A 352 -6.50 -11.41 30.85
CA VAL A 352 -5.70 -11.93 29.73
C VAL A 352 -4.74 -13.03 30.21
N GLY A 353 -4.12 -12.87 31.38
CA GLY A 353 -3.24 -13.89 31.96
C GLY A 353 -3.95 -15.21 32.22
N ASP A 354 -5.19 -15.16 32.74
CA ASP A 354 -6.00 -16.35 32.95
C ASP A 354 -6.35 -17.04 31.61
N LEU A 355 -6.74 -16.26 30.58
CA LEU A 355 -7.04 -16.80 29.26
C LEU A 355 -5.80 -17.43 28.59
N LEU A 356 -4.65 -16.78 28.67
CA LEU A 356 -3.39 -17.32 28.15
C LEU A 356 -3.03 -18.62 28.88
N THR A 357 -3.22 -18.66 30.19
CA THR A 357 -2.99 -19.87 31.00
C THR A 357 -3.93 -21.00 30.62
N ASN A 358 -5.21 -20.72 30.38
CA ASN A 358 -6.16 -21.73 29.86
C ASN A 358 -5.67 -22.38 28.56
N MET A 359 -5.05 -21.60 27.67
CA MET A 359 -4.54 -22.05 26.37
C MET A 359 -3.07 -22.51 26.39
N ALA A 360 -2.41 -22.56 27.55
CA ALA A 360 -0.96 -22.71 27.68
C ALA A 360 -0.37 -23.86 26.83
N PRO A 361 -0.92 -25.10 26.87
CA PRO A 361 -0.39 -26.19 26.04
C PRO A 361 -0.38 -25.89 24.54
N SER A 362 -1.48 -25.36 23.98
CA SER A 362 -1.55 -25.05 22.55
C SER A 362 -0.69 -23.85 22.17
N ILE A 363 -0.55 -22.86 23.05
CA ILE A 363 0.33 -21.70 22.81
C ILE A 363 1.78 -22.15 22.79
N ILE A 364 2.23 -22.96 23.76
CA ILE A 364 3.61 -23.46 23.79
C ILE A 364 3.89 -24.38 22.62
N ALA A 365 2.97 -25.28 22.26
CA ALA A 365 3.13 -26.11 21.08
C ALA A 365 3.25 -25.29 19.79
N LEU A 366 2.45 -24.23 19.65
CA LEU A 366 2.58 -23.27 18.55
C LEU A 366 3.95 -22.58 18.57
N LEU A 367 4.40 -22.07 19.71
CA LEU A 367 5.67 -21.35 19.83
C LEU A 367 6.87 -22.27 19.57
N GLN A 368 6.84 -23.50 20.09
CA GLN A 368 7.88 -24.52 19.87
C GLN A 368 7.92 -24.96 18.41
N TRP A 369 6.75 -25.17 17.79
CA TRP A 369 6.68 -25.38 16.34
C TRP A 369 7.26 -24.19 15.59
N PHE A 370 6.86 -22.96 15.95
CA PHE A 370 7.29 -21.74 15.26
C PHE A 370 8.81 -21.53 15.32
N ILE A 371 9.49 -21.88 16.41
CA ILE A 371 10.96 -21.77 16.52
C ILE A 371 11.73 -22.96 15.92
N SER A 372 11.10 -24.13 15.79
CA SER A 372 11.75 -25.36 15.28
C SER A 372 11.44 -25.62 13.81
N ASN A 373 10.46 -24.94 13.24
CA ASN A 373 10.04 -25.09 11.87
C ASN A 373 11.01 -24.34 10.94
N ASP A 374 11.62 -25.07 10.00
CA ASP A 374 12.54 -24.50 8.99
C ASP A 374 11.84 -23.68 7.89
N PHE A 375 10.55 -23.36 8.06
CA PHE A 375 9.67 -22.65 7.13
C PHE A 375 9.92 -22.93 5.65
N LYS A 376 9.25 -23.97 5.14
CA LYS A 376 9.47 -24.48 3.78
C LYS A 376 8.78 -23.64 2.71
N SER A 377 7.71 -22.96 3.07
CA SER A 377 7.03 -21.99 2.21
C SER A 377 7.68 -20.62 2.39
N ASN A 378 7.49 -19.73 1.42
CA ASN A 378 7.83 -18.33 1.63
C ASN A 378 6.64 -17.55 2.23
N ASN A 379 5.71 -18.21 2.94
CA ASN A 379 4.43 -17.65 3.37
C ASN A 379 4.07 -18.06 4.81
N VAL A 380 4.48 -17.24 5.78
CA VAL A 380 4.25 -17.50 7.23
C VAL A 380 2.77 -17.70 7.54
N ILE A 381 1.89 -16.95 6.87
CA ILE A 381 0.44 -17.01 7.11
C ILE A 381 -0.12 -18.38 6.70
N LEU A 382 0.31 -18.90 5.56
CA LEU A 382 -0.06 -20.24 5.12
C LEU A 382 0.44 -21.29 6.12
N GLU A 383 1.70 -21.24 6.53
CA GLU A 383 2.24 -22.25 7.46
C GLU A 383 1.54 -22.20 8.82
N LEU A 384 1.17 -21.03 9.31
CA LEU A 384 0.37 -20.89 10.52
C LEU A 384 -1.02 -21.53 10.36
N ILE A 385 -1.68 -21.30 9.23
CA ILE A 385 -2.97 -21.95 8.92
C ILE A 385 -2.78 -23.47 8.83
N GLN A 386 -1.71 -23.93 8.18
CA GLN A 386 -1.39 -25.35 8.07
C GLN A 386 -1.14 -25.98 9.44
N PHE A 387 -0.40 -25.32 10.34
CA PHE A 387 -0.21 -25.79 11.71
C PHE A 387 -1.54 -25.91 12.45
N LEU A 388 -2.37 -24.86 12.41
CA LEU A 388 -3.67 -24.84 13.08
C LEU A 388 -4.60 -25.96 12.57
N LEU A 389 -4.56 -26.26 11.27
CA LEU A 389 -5.39 -27.28 10.63
C LEU A 389 -4.77 -28.69 10.64
N SER A 390 -3.48 -28.81 10.96
CA SER A 390 -2.80 -30.10 11.09
C SER A 390 -3.31 -30.89 12.29
N PRO A 391 -3.09 -32.21 12.32
CA PRO A 391 -3.37 -33.03 13.50
C PRO A 391 -2.83 -32.38 14.77
N VAL A 392 -3.61 -32.48 15.85
CA VAL A 392 -3.20 -31.97 17.16
C VAL A 392 -1.82 -32.51 17.55
N ASN A 393 -0.97 -31.63 18.10
CA ASN A 393 0.32 -32.03 18.63
C ASN A 393 0.15 -33.22 19.62
N SER A 394 0.96 -34.26 19.46
CA SER A 394 0.81 -35.50 20.22
C SER A 394 0.97 -35.31 21.73
N ASP A 395 1.87 -34.43 22.16
CA ASP A 395 2.09 -34.15 23.57
C ASP A 395 0.94 -33.35 24.16
N VAL A 396 0.40 -32.39 23.40
CA VAL A 396 -0.83 -31.67 23.79
C VAL A 396 -2.01 -32.63 23.89
N GLN A 397 -2.17 -33.55 22.93
CA GLN A 397 -3.23 -34.55 22.96
C GLN A 397 -3.10 -35.49 24.16
N ASN A 398 -1.88 -35.96 24.46
CA ASN A 398 -1.59 -36.74 25.65
C ASN A 398 -1.84 -35.95 26.94
N GLY A 399 -1.49 -34.66 26.97
CA GLY A 399 -1.75 -33.76 28.07
C GLY A 399 -3.24 -33.59 28.36
N ILE A 400 -4.06 -33.43 27.31
CA ILE A 400 -5.53 -33.41 27.44
C ILE A 400 -6.03 -34.73 28.01
N LYS A 401 -5.53 -35.86 27.52
CA LYS A 401 -5.84 -37.19 28.06
C LYS A 401 -5.49 -37.32 29.53
N ASN A 402 -4.33 -36.80 29.97
CA ASN A 402 -3.88 -36.90 31.36
C ASN A 402 -4.70 -35.99 32.29
N ALA A 403 -5.04 -34.78 31.84
CA ALA A 403 -5.74 -33.79 32.65
C ALA A 403 -7.26 -34.04 32.73
N TRP A 404 -7.86 -34.56 31.66
CA TRP A 404 -9.30 -34.77 31.57
C TRP A 404 -9.71 -36.24 31.60
N GLY A 405 -8.94 -37.13 30.97
CA GLY A 405 -9.22 -38.57 30.85
C GLY A 405 -9.44 -39.00 29.40
N GLU A 406 -9.14 -40.27 29.09
CA GLU A 406 -9.27 -40.85 27.75
C GLU A 406 -10.72 -40.98 27.28
N ASP A 407 -11.65 -41.11 28.23
CA ASP A 407 -13.05 -41.31 27.92
C ASP A 407 -13.85 -40.02 27.72
N GLU A 408 -13.25 -38.89 28.06
CA GLU A 408 -13.86 -37.57 28.00
C GLU A 408 -14.13 -37.09 26.57
N LEU A 409 -15.22 -36.33 26.41
CA LEU A 409 -15.64 -35.80 25.12
C LEU A 409 -14.59 -34.89 24.49
N PHE A 410 -13.86 -34.13 25.31
CA PHE A 410 -12.83 -33.24 24.83
C PHE A 410 -11.69 -34.01 24.14
N PHE A 411 -11.13 -35.04 24.79
CA PHE A 411 -10.08 -35.87 24.20
C PHE A 411 -10.53 -36.56 22.90
N LYS A 412 -11.76 -37.11 22.89
CA LYS A 412 -12.31 -37.85 21.74
C LYS A 412 -12.59 -36.98 20.50
N ASN A 413 -12.78 -35.67 20.67
CA ASN A 413 -13.20 -34.77 19.59
C ASN A 413 -12.15 -33.75 19.13
N VAL A 414 -11.04 -33.61 19.84
CA VAL A 414 -9.92 -32.77 19.38
C VAL A 414 -9.15 -33.50 18.28
N LYS A 415 -9.25 -33.00 17.05
CA LYS A 415 -8.55 -33.57 15.88
C LYS A 415 -7.40 -32.71 15.40
N THR A 416 -7.53 -31.39 15.48
CA THR A 416 -6.51 -30.43 15.01
C THR A 416 -5.95 -29.56 16.14
N ASN A 417 -4.84 -28.86 15.87
CA ASN A 417 -4.31 -27.86 16.79
C ASN A 417 -5.31 -26.71 17.06
N LEU A 418 -6.15 -26.36 16.07
CA LEU A 418 -7.22 -25.38 16.22
C LEU A 418 -8.33 -25.87 17.18
N ASP A 419 -8.72 -27.14 17.08
CA ASP A 419 -9.70 -27.74 17.99
C ASP A 419 -9.18 -27.72 19.43
N SER A 420 -7.90 -28.07 19.61
CA SER A 420 -7.22 -28.00 20.91
C SER A 420 -7.19 -26.57 21.44
N LEU A 421 -6.71 -25.60 20.65
CA LEU A 421 -6.59 -24.21 21.07
C LEU A 421 -7.93 -23.62 21.52
N ILE A 422 -8.99 -23.81 20.74
CA ILE A 422 -10.32 -23.28 21.07
C ILE A 422 -10.94 -24.04 22.23
N GLY A 423 -10.78 -25.36 22.29
CA GLY A 423 -11.25 -26.17 23.41
C GLY A 423 -10.60 -25.73 24.73
N LEU A 424 -9.28 -25.58 24.73
CA LEU A 424 -8.51 -25.10 25.88
C LEU A 424 -8.85 -23.66 26.26
N ALA A 425 -9.10 -22.77 25.29
CA ALA A 425 -9.52 -21.40 25.58
C ALA A 425 -10.82 -21.33 26.37
N ILE A 426 -11.75 -22.26 26.11
CA ILE A 426 -13.09 -22.26 26.70
C ILE A 426 -13.15 -23.10 27.97
N LEU A 427 -12.53 -24.28 27.98
CA LEU A 427 -12.60 -25.24 29.08
C LEU A 427 -11.42 -25.16 30.05
N GLY A 428 -10.31 -24.57 29.62
CA GLY A 428 -9.02 -24.70 30.29
C GLY A 428 -8.33 -26.03 29.95
N TYR A 429 -7.02 -26.10 30.21
CA TYR A 429 -6.28 -27.36 30.14
C TYR A 429 -6.38 -28.17 31.43
N LYS A 430 -6.87 -27.55 32.51
CA LYS A 430 -7.29 -28.19 33.77
C LYS A 430 -8.70 -27.72 34.14
N PRO A 431 -9.52 -28.54 34.83
CA PRO A 431 -10.92 -28.22 35.14
C PRO A 431 -11.14 -27.02 36.08
N ASP A 432 -10.12 -26.61 36.84
CA ASP A 432 -10.20 -25.68 37.97
C ASP A 432 -9.53 -24.31 37.73
N LEU A 433 -9.29 -23.94 36.46
CA LEU A 433 -8.65 -22.66 36.10
C LEU A 433 -9.56 -21.44 36.26
N ALA A 434 -8.93 -20.27 36.45
CA ALA A 434 -9.60 -19.02 36.85
C ALA A 434 -10.37 -18.30 35.74
N PHE A 435 -10.01 -18.48 34.46
CA PHE A 435 -10.77 -17.88 33.34
C PHE A 435 -12.04 -18.69 33.08
N ASN A 436 -13.20 -18.05 33.23
CA ASN A 436 -14.48 -18.72 33.19
C ASN A 436 -15.42 -18.09 32.16
N LEU A 437 -15.97 -18.93 31.29
CA LEU A 437 -17.05 -18.56 30.38
C LEU A 437 -18.34 -19.22 30.87
N LYS A 438 -19.34 -18.40 31.20
CA LYS A 438 -20.65 -18.85 31.69
C LYS A 438 -21.72 -18.46 30.70
N LEU A 439 -22.69 -19.35 30.52
CA LEU A 439 -23.89 -19.10 29.72
C LEU A 439 -25.08 -18.92 30.66
N ASN A 440 -25.82 -17.83 30.50
CA ASN A 440 -27.14 -17.69 31.12
C ASN A 440 -28.21 -18.01 30.07
N ILE A 441 -29.04 -19.03 30.34
CA ILE A 441 -30.21 -19.42 29.52
C ILE A 441 -31.46 -19.56 30.41
N GLY A 442 -31.61 -18.65 31.37
CA GLY A 442 -32.59 -18.74 32.46
C GLY A 442 -31.99 -19.27 33.77
N ALA A 443 -30.81 -19.87 33.70
CA ALA A 443 -29.90 -20.13 34.80
C ALA A 443 -28.46 -19.89 34.34
N VAL A 444 -27.58 -19.39 35.22
CA VAL A 444 -26.16 -19.21 34.93
C VAL A 444 -25.46 -20.57 35.07
N LEU A 445 -24.98 -21.11 33.96
CA LEU A 445 -24.30 -22.39 33.88
C LEU A 445 -22.85 -22.19 33.39
N PRO A 446 -21.86 -22.89 33.97
CA PRO A 446 -20.52 -22.94 33.40
C PRO A 446 -20.57 -23.66 32.05
N ILE A 447 -19.71 -23.27 31.12
CA ILE A 447 -19.52 -24.04 29.89
C ILE A 447 -18.73 -25.31 30.20
N ILE A 448 -19.40 -26.45 30.03
CA ILE A 448 -18.82 -27.80 30.16
C ILE A 448 -18.54 -28.41 28.79
N GLN A 449 -17.73 -29.47 28.75
CA GLN A 449 -17.35 -30.20 27.53
C GLN A 449 -18.55 -30.56 26.64
N GLY A 450 -19.69 -30.90 27.24
CA GLY A 450 -20.91 -31.24 26.51
C GLY A 450 -21.48 -30.11 25.64
N PHE A 451 -21.24 -28.83 25.99
CA PHE A 451 -21.63 -27.67 25.16
C PHE A 451 -20.68 -27.42 23.99
N LEU A 452 -19.49 -28.02 23.99
CA LEU A 452 -18.53 -27.88 22.91
C LEU A 452 -18.55 -29.10 22.00
N PHE A 453 -18.58 -30.30 22.57
CA PHE A 453 -18.28 -31.54 21.84
C PHE A 453 -19.41 -32.60 21.88
N GLY A 454 -20.58 -32.32 22.49
CA GLY A 454 -21.60 -33.33 22.79
C GLY A 454 -22.96 -33.15 22.10
N LYS A 455 -23.66 -34.28 21.88
CA LYS A 455 -25.02 -34.38 21.30
C LYS A 455 -26.15 -34.64 22.33
N ASP A 456 -25.84 -34.94 23.59
CA ASP A 456 -26.79 -35.57 24.52
C ASP A 456 -26.92 -34.89 25.90
N LEU A 457 -27.18 -33.58 25.95
CA LEU A 457 -27.70 -32.94 27.16
C LEU A 457 -29.23 -32.76 27.06
N PRO A 458 -30.04 -33.40 27.93
CA PRO A 458 -31.51 -33.38 27.83
C PRO A 458 -32.14 -31.98 27.94
N LEU A 459 -31.48 -31.06 28.66
CA LEU A 459 -31.93 -29.69 28.90
C LEU A 459 -31.38 -28.68 27.89
N VAL A 460 -30.32 -29.06 27.15
CA VAL A 460 -29.68 -28.21 26.14
C VAL A 460 -29.25 -29.11 24.99
N LYS A 461 -30.21 -29.50 24.13
CA LYS A 461 -29.93 -30.00 22.78
C LYS A 461 -29.31 -28.85 21.96
N GLY A 462 -28.09 -28.41 22.28
CA GLY A 462 -27.85 -26.96 22.24
C GLY A 462 -26.70 -26.40 21.44
N LEU A 463 -25.48 -26.94 21.56
CA LEU A 463 -24.33 -26.44 20.81
C LEU A 463 -23.33 -27.58 20.62
N GLU A 464 -23.08 -27.94 19.37
CA GLU A 464 -21.94 -28.79 19.00
C GLU A 464 -20.97 -27.88 18.25
N LEU A 465 -20.03 -27.28 18.97
CA LEU A 465 -18.98 -26.43 18.41
C LEU A 465 -17.83 -27.32 17.95
N ARG A 466 -17.74 -27.54 16.64
CA ARG A 466 -16.59 -28.20 16.01
C ARG A 466 -15.68 -27.12 15.43
N PRO A 467 -14.64 -26.62 16.15
CA PRO A 467 -13.95 -25.38 15.80
C PRO A 467 -13.37 -25.41 14.38
N THR A 468 -12.66 -26.47 14.02
CA THR A 468 -12.12 -26.64 12.66
C THR A 468 -13.24 -26.63 11.62
N LYS A 469 -14.30 -27.42 11.83
CA LYS A 469 -15.42 -27.48 10.89
C LYS A 469 -16.13 -26.14 10.74
N LEU A 470 -16.31 -25.40 11.84
CA LEU A 470 -16.91 -24.08 11.85
C LEU A 470 -16.05 -23.08 11.07
N ILE A 471 -14.77 -22.94 11.42
CA ILE A 471 -13.86 -22.03 10.74
C ILE A 471 -13.73 -22.40 9.26
N MET A 472 -13.60 -23.68 8.94
CA MET A 472 -13.57 -24.13 7.55
C MET A 472 -14.86 -23.83 6.81
N SER A 473 -16.03 -23.92 7.44
CA SER A 473 -17.29 -23.54 6.79
C SER A 473 -17.40 -22.05 6.49
N ILE A 474 -16.85 -21.20 7.36
CA ILE A 474 -16.74 -19.75 7.11
C ILE A 474 -15.75 -19.48 5.98
N LEU A 475 -14.59 -20.14 6.00
CA LEU A 475 -13.58 -20.00 4.95
C LEU A 475 -14.09 -20.54 3.61
N ASN A 476 -14.94 -21.57 3.62
CA ASN A 476 -15.47 -22.21 2.41
C ASN A 476 -16.33 -21.26 1.56
N GLU A 477 -16.82 -20.14 2.13
CA GLU A 477 -17.44 -19.08 1.31
C GLU A 477 -16.46 -18.53 0.27
N PHE A 478 -15.16 -18.51 0.57
CA PHE A 478 -14.09 -18.07 -0.34
C PHE A 478 -13.67 -19.15 -1.35
N SER A 479 -14.29 -20.32 -1.32
CA SER A 479 -14.00 -21.41 -2.24
C SER A 479 -14.75 -21.28 -3.58
N THR A 480 -14.57 -22.26 -4.45
CA THR A 480 -15.29 -22.43 -5.72
C THR A 480 -16.82 -22.52 -5.59
N ILE A 481 -17.40 -22.60 -4.38
CA ILE A 481 -18.85 -22.42 -4.18
C ILE A 481 -19.29 -21.04 -4.68
N SER A 482 -18.47 -20.02 -4.43
CA SER A 482 -18.68 -18.66 -4.91
C SER A 482 -18.16 -18.53 -6.34
N LYS A 483 -19.03 -18.75 -7.33
CA LYS A 483 -18.67 -18.66 -8.76
C LYS A 483 -17.94 -17.36 -9.07
N GLY A 484 -16.65 -17.43 -9.42
CA GLY A 484 -15.82 -16.28 -9.76
C GLY A 484 -15.25 -15.51 -8.56
N GLY A 485 -15.36 -16.04 -7.35
CA GLY A 485 -14.92 -15.40 -6.09
C GLY A 485 -16.05 -14.72 -5.31
N VAL A 486 -15.78 -14.44 -4.04
CA VAL A 486 -16.72 -13.81 -3.08
C VAL A 486 -16.96 -12.36 -3.43
N ASP A 487 -18.22 -11.92 -3.48
CA ASP A 487 -18.56 -10.49 -3.63
C ASP A 487 -18.17 -9.73 -2.34
N LEU A 488 -17.23 -8.78 -2.49
CA LEU A 488 -16.66 -8.02 -1.39
C LEU A 488 -17.64 -7.09 -0.68
N LEU A 489 -18.76 -6.74 -1.32
CA LEU A 489 -19.69 -5.74 -0.80
C LEU A 489 -20.99 -6.36 -0.32
N ASN A 490 -21.47 -7.38 -1.03
CA ASN A 490 -22.85 -7.86 -0.89
C ASN A 490 -22.95 -9.29 -0.35
N GLN A 491 -21.89 -10.10 -0.46
CA GLN A 491 -21.96 -11.49 0.00
C GLN A 491 -21.78 -11.60 1.51
N ASN A 492 -22.70 -12.33 2.14
CA ASN A 492 -22.61 -12.66 3.55
C ASN A 492 -21.59 -13.80 3.75
N ILE A 493 -20.56 -13.53 4.55
CA ILE A 493 -19.49 -14.50 4.87
C ILE A 493 -19.97 -15.53 5.92
N LEU A 494 -20.99 -15.16 6.70
CA LEU A 494 -21.65 -16.07 7.65
C LEU A 494 -22.94 -16.62 7.00
N ASN A 495 -22.80 -17.22 5.82
CA ASN A 495 -23.93 -17.76 5.08
C ASN A 495 -24.58 -18.93 5.84
N LYS A 496 -25.86 -18.76 6.21
CA LYS A 496 -26.61 -19.71 7.04
C LYS A 496 -26.80 -21.07 6.38
N ASP A 497 -26.86 -21.10 5.05
CA ASP A 497 -27.07 -22.32 4.28
C ASP A 497 -25.81 -23.19 4.21
N ASN A 498 -24.64 -22.53 4.22
CA ASN A 498 -23.34 -23.18 4.05
C ASN A 498 -22.60 -23.40 5.37
N ILE A 499 -22.91 -22.63 6.42
CA ILE A 499 -22.22 -22.75 7.72
C ILE A 499 -22.45 -24.13 8.33
N LYS A 500 -21.38 -24.77 8.80
CA LYS A 500 -21.40 -26.09 9.45
C LYS A 500 -20.71 -26.01 10.81
N GLY A 501 -20.86 -27.05 11.63
CA GLY A 501 -20.22 -27.09 12.96
C GLY A 501 -20.87 -26.19 14.02
N ILE A 502 -22.14 -25.81 13.81
CA ILE A 502 -23.07 -25.21 14.77
C ILE A 502 -24.50 -25.75 14.53
N LEU A 503 -25.37 -25.65 15.54
CA LEU A 503 -26.76 -26.10 15.45
C LEU A 503 -27.66 -25.18 14.62
N ALA A 504 -28.73 -25.74 14.04
CA ALA A 504 -29.70 -25.02 13.21
C ALA A 504 -30.31 -23.80 13.92
N ASP A 505 -30.67 -23.91 15.20
CA ASP A 505 -31.26 -22.80 15.96
C ASP A 505 -30.26 -21.64 16.17
N VAL A 506 -28.97 -21.94 16.26
CA VAL A 506 -27.90 -20.93 16.30
C VAL A 506 -27.70 -20.29 14.92
N LYS A 507 -27.75 -21.08 13.84
CA LYS A 507 -27.62 -20.59 12.45
C LYS A 507 -28.65 -19.51 12.13
N ASN A 508 -29.89 -19.72 12.54
CA ASN A 508 -30.99 -18.79 12.26
C ASN A 508 -30.77 -17.39 12.87
N ASN A 509 -29.99 -17.31 13.95
CA ASN A 509 -29.69 -16.07 14.68
C ASN A 509 -28.35 -15.43 14.28
N LEU A 510 -27.63 -15.98 13.30
CA LEU A 510 -26.38 -15.37 12.84
C LEU A 510 -26.64 -14.01 12.18
N PRO A 511 -25.84 -12.97 12.52
CA PRO A 511 -25.91 -11.69 11.85
C PRO A 511 -25.41 -11.81 10.41
N GLU A 512 -25.94 -10.95 9.54
CA GLU A 512 -25.36 -10.78 8.21
C GLU A 512 -24.05 -10.00 8.34
N VAL A 513 -22.96 -10.60 7.84
CA VAL A 513 -21.62 -10.01 7.89
C VAL A 513 -21.07 -9.98 6.47
N THR A 514 -20.92 -8.78 5.92
CA THR A 514 -20.27 -8.56 4.62
C THR A 514 -18.87 -7.97 4.78
N LEU A 515 -18.05 -8.07 3.73
CA LEU A 515 -16.70 -7.52 3.72
C LEU A 515 -16.67 -5.99 3.52
N LYS A 516 -17.79 -5.35 3.18
CA LYS A 516 -17.88 -3.91 2.83
C LYS A 516 -17.18 -3.00 3.83
N ASN A 517 -17.45 -3.19 5.12
CA ASN A 517 -16.90 -2.34 6.19
C ASN A 517 -15.40 -2.57 6.44
N PHE A 518 -14.84 -3.67 5.95
CA PHE A 518 -13.42 -3.99 6.04
C PHE A 518 -12.64 -3.49 4.82
N MET A 519 -13.30 -3.38 3.66
CA MET A 519 -12.62 -3.03 2.40
C MET A 519 -12.13 -1.58 2.34
N GLY A 520 -12.88 -0.62 2.89
CA GLY A 520 -12.46 0.79 2.89
C GLY A 520 -11.10 1.02 3.58
N PRO A 521 -10.94 0.64 4.86
CA PRO A 521 -9.65 0.72 5.55
C PRO A 521 -8.52 -0.06 4.87
N LEU A 522 -8.84 -1.23 4.32
CA LEU A 522 -7.87 -2.04 3.58
C LEU A 522 -7.32 -1.28 2.38
N TRP A 523 -8.18 -0.78 1.49
CA TRP A 523 -7.74 -0.08 0.28
C TRP A 523 -7.02 1.23 0.58
N ASN A 524 -7.41 1.96 1.63
CA ASN A 524 -6.66 3.15 2.06
C ASN A 524 -5.21 2.83 2.47
N THR A 525 -4.97 1.62 2.97
CA THR A 525 -3.63 1.15 3.35
C THR A 525 -2.85 0.61 2.15
N VAL A 526 -3.54 -0.08 1.24
CA VAL A 526 -2.95 -0.78 0.09
C VAL A 526 -2.61 0.15 -1.06
N LEU A 527 -3.45 1.14 -1.37
CA LEU A 527 -3.24 2.01 -2.53
C LEU A 527 -1.86 2.69 -2.52
N PRO A 528 -1.37 3.25 -1.39
CA PRO A 528 0.00 3.78 -1.33
C PRO A 528 1.09 2.71 -1.50
N SER A 529 0.88 1.47 -1.03
CA SER A 529 1.90 0.41 -1.14
C SER A 529 2.08 -0.10 -2.58
N LEU A 530 1.09 0.12 -3.44
CA LEU A 530 1.19 -0.09 -4.89
C LEU A 530 2.08 0.96 -5.62
N GLY A 531 2.61 1.93 -4.87
CA GLY A 531 3.42 3.04 -5.38
C GLY A 531 2.59 4.23 -5.85
N LEU A 532 1.29 4.28 -5.53
CA LEU A 532 0.44 5.43 -5.82
C LEU A 532 0.80 6.59 -4.88
N ASN A 533 0.71 7.81 -5.39
CA ASN A 533 1.12 8.99 -4.64
C ASN A 533 0.18 9.25 -3.43
N ALA A 534 0.71 9.07 -2.22
CA ALA A 534 -0.04 9.27 -0.98
C ALA A 534 -0.57 10.71 -0.81
N ASN A 535 0.13 11.72 -1.33
CA ASN A 535 -0.34 13.11 -1.27
C ASN A 535 -1.57 13.32 -2.17
N GLN A 536 -1.59 12.69 -3.36
CA GLN A 536 -2.77 12.71 -4.23
C GLN A 536 -3.94 11.96 -3.59
N LEU A 537 -3.70 10.76 -3.03
CA LEU A 537 -4.73 10.01 -2.29
C LEU A 537 -5.34 10.83 -1.15
N GLY A 538 -4.52 11.62 -0.45
CA GLY A 538 -4.97 12.54 0.60
C GLY A 538 -6.03 13.56 0.13
N GLN A 539 -6.05 13.89 -1.15
CA GLN A 539 -7.00 14.83 -1.78
C GLN A 539 -8.25 14.14 -2.36
N LEU A 540 -8.34 12.81 -2.27
CA LEU A 540 -9.39 12.01 -2.91
C LEU A 540 -10.23 11.25 -1.87
N ASN A 541 -11.52 11.11 -2.17
CA ASN A 541 -12.37 10.10 -1.57
C ASN A 541 -12.39 8.89 -2.51
N VAL A 542 -12.03 7.72 -1.98
CA VAL A 542 -12.02 6.46 -2.72
C VAL A 542 -13.13 5.57 -2.19
N GLU A 543 -14.03 5.17 -3.08
CA GLU A 543 -15.13 4.26 -2.79
C GLU A 543 -15.01 3.01 -3.67
N LEU A 544 -15.03 1.83 -3.05
CA LEU A 544 -15.11 0.57 -3.79
C LEU A 544 -16.57 0.31 -4.16
N LEU A 545 -16.88 0.29 -5.46
CA LEU A 545 -18.24 0.07 -5.98
C LEU A 545 -18.56 -1.40 -6.24
N GLN A 546 -17.56 -2.19 -6.58
CA GLN A 546 -17.66 -3.64 -6.74
C GLN A 546 -16.28 -4.29 -6.70
N GLY A 547 -16.27 -5.59 -6.46
CA GLY A 547 -15.06 -6.39 -6.50
C GLY A 547 -15.33 -7.80 -6.00
N ARG A 548 -14.47 -8.72 -6.42
CA ARG A 548 -14.50 -10.12 -6.00
C ARG A 548 -13.17 -10.54 -5.42
N LEU A 549 -13.21 -11.39 -4.40
CA LEU A 549 -12.04 -11.97 -3.77
C LEU A 549 -11.99 -13.47 -4.02
N LYS A 550 -10.85 -13.94 -4.51
CA LYS A 550 -10.49 -15.35 -4.62
C LYS A 550 -9.33 -15.66 -3.70
N VAL A 551 -9.41 -16.79 -3.01
CA VAL A 551 -8.26 -17.39 -2.34
C VAL A 551 -7.61 -18.36 -3.32
N MET A 552 -6.31 -18.20 -3.54
CA MET A 552 -5.54 -19.04 -4.45
C MET A 552 -4.46 -19.75 -3.66
N PHE A 553 -4.29 -21.05 -3.91
CA PHE A 553 -3.19 -21.85 -3.38
C PHE A 553 -2.26 -22.27 -4.50
N LYS A 554 -0.96 -22.30 -4.21
CA LYS A 554 0.04 -22.84 -5.12
C LYS A 554 0.27 -24.31 -4.78
N ASN A 555 -0.03 -25.21 -5.71
CA ASN A 555 0.11 -26.65 -5.48
C ASN A 555 1.57 -27.12 -5.60
N GLN A 556 1.80 -28.41 -5.36
CA GLN A 556 3.13 -29.02 -5.41
C GLN A 556 3.78 -28.97 -6.81
N SER A 557 3.00 -28.81 -7.87
CA SER A 557 3.48 -28.62 -9.25
C SER A 557 3.74 -27.15 -9.60
N ASP A 558 3.77 -26.26 -8.60
CA ASP A 558 3.98 -24.81 -8.76
C ASP A 558 2.89 -24.09 -9.58
N GLN A 559 1.69 -24.65 -9.64
CA GLN A 559 0.54 -24.04 -10.31
C GLN A 559 -0.42 -23.40 -9.30
N TRP A 560 -0.93 -22.21 -9.63
CA TRP A 560 -1.98 -21.54 -8.86
C TRP A 560 -3.34 -22.15 -9.17
N GLU A 561 -4.06 -22.54 -8.14
CA GLU A 561 -5.42 -23.09 -8.21
C GLU A 561 -6.34 -22.36 -7.23
N GLU A 562 -7.62 -22.23 -7.61
CA GLU A 562 -8.63 -21.64 -6.72
C GLU A 562 -8.86 -22.54 -5.51
N PHE A 563 -9.17 -21.94 -4.36
CA PHE A 563 -9.57 -22.66 -3.16
C PHE A 563 -10.83 -23.51 -3.45
N GLN A 564 -10.71 -24.82 -3.32
CA GLN A 564 -11.77 -25.76 -3.65
C GLN A 564 -12.78 -25.87 -2.52
N ASP A 565 -14.03 -26.23 -2.85
CA ASP A 565 -15.05 -26.54 -1.86
C ASP A 565 -14.59 -27.71 -0.96
N VAL A 566 -14.26 -27.40 0.30
CA VAL A 566 -13.72 -28.39 1.25
C VAL A 566 -14.80 -29.36 1.75
N PHE A 567 -16.08 -29.09 1.49
CA PHE A 567 -17.21 -29.88 1.99
C PHE A 567 -17.93 -30.67 0.90
N LYS A 568 -17.35 -30.80 -0.30
CA LYS A 568 -17.92 -31.42 -1.52
C LYS A 568 -18.69 -32.74 -1.25
N ASN A 569 -19.94 -32.61 -0.80
CA ASN A 569 -20.85 -33.65 -0.31
C ASN A 569 -20.40 -34.45 0.93
N THR A 570 -19.47 -33.92 1.74
CA THR A 570 -19.02 -34.52 3.00
C THR A 570 -19.46 -33.70 4.22
N GLU A 571 -19.58 -34.37 5.38
CA GLU A 571 -19.81 -33.66 6.64
C GLU A 571 -18.55 -32.99 7.18
N ASP A 572 -17.39 -33.61 7.01
CA ASP A 572 -16.11 -33.11 7.51
C ASP A 572 -15.29 -32.46 6.38
N PRO A 573 -14.53 -31.40 6.67
CA PRO A 573 -13.79 -30.65 5.65
C PRO A 573 -12.58 -31.46 5.14
N ASN A 574 -12.38 -31.49 3.83
CA ASN A 574 -11.12 -31.92 3.21
C ASN A 574 -10.10 -30.78 3.30
N LEU A 575 -9.02 -31.01 4.04
CA LEU A 575 -7.96 -30.02 4.30
C LEU A 575 -6.74 -30.19 3.37
N ASP A 576 -6.72 -31.20 2.49
CA ASP A 576 -5.55 -31.60 1.72
C ASP A 576 -4.96 -30.45 0.90
N GLN A 577 -5.80 -29.66 0.23
CA GLN A 577 -5.35 -28.53 -0.58
C GLN A 577 -4.55 -27.52 0.26
N ILE A 578 -5.05 -27.19 1.46
CA ILE A 578 -4.42 -26.20 2.33
C ILE A 578 -3.14 -26.79 2.94
N LEU A 579 -3.20 -28.02 3.45
CA LEU A 579 -2.08 -28.70 4.10
C LEU A 579 -0.92 -29.02 3.14
N GLN A 580 -1.22 -29.17 1.85
CA GLN A 580 -0.23 -29.45 0.80
C GLN A 580 0.13 -28.22 -0.03
N ALA A 581 -0.41 -27.03 0.25
CA ALA A 581 -0.05 -25.83 -0.50
C ALA A 581 1.40 -25.41 -0.22
N LYS A 582 2.08 -24.95 -1.28
CA LYS A 582 3.41 -24.32 -1.20
C LYS A 582 3.32 -22.82 -0.93
N ASP A 583 2.22 -22.19 -1.32
CA ASP A 583 2.00 -20.74 -1.21
C ASP A 583 0.51 -20.40 -1.25
N MET A 584 0.15 -19.18 -0.84
CA MET A 584 -1.21 -18.65 -0.80
C MET A 584 -1.20 -17.18 -1.20
N LYS A 585 -2.18 -16.77 -2.02
CA LYS A 585 -2.42 -15.35 -2.31
C LYS A 585 -3.91 -15.04 -2.30
N LEU A 586 -4.22 -13.76 -2.06
CA LEU A 586 -5.57 -13.23 -2.22
C LEU A 586 -5.63 -12.47 -3.54
N GLN A 587 -6.48 -12.91 -4.46
CA GLN A 587 -6.66 -12.27 -5.74
C GLN A 587 -7.97 -11.48 -5.74
N PHE A 588 -7.85 -10.16 -5.85
CA PHE A 588 -8.97 -9.25 -5.99
C PHE A 588 -9.21 -9.00 -7.48
N THR A 589 -10.39 -9.30 -7.97
CA THR A 589 -10.75 -9.22 -9.40
C THR A 589 -12.02 -8.40 -9.61
N ASN A 590 -12.22 -7.94 -10.84
CA ASN A 590 -13.38 -7.14 -11.25
C ASN A 590 -13.63 -5.94 -10.32
N LEU A 591 -12.54 -5.34 -9.83
CA LEU A 591 -12.62 -4.19 -8.93
C LEU A 591 -13.05 -2.96 -9.72
N GLN A 592 -13.88 -2.15 -9.09
CA GLN A 592 -14.25 -0.84 -9.60
C GLN A 592 -14.20 0.19 -8.47
N PHE A 593 -13.47 1.26 -8.69
CA PHE A 593 -13.36 2.36 -7.76
C PHE A 593 -14.06 3.60 -8.30
N LYS A 594 -14.75 4.31 -7.42
CA LYS A 594 -15.16 5.69 -7.65
C LYS A 594 -14.21 6.60 -6.88
N LEU A 595 -13.57 7.50 -7.62
CA LEU A 595 -12.66 8.50 -7.09
C LEU A 595 -13.32 9.86 -7.23
N THR A 596 -13.37 10.61 -6.14
CA THR A 596 -13.96 11.96 -6.13
C THR A 596 -13.02 12.90 -5.41
N SER A 597 -12.74 14.06 -6.00
CA SER A 597 -11.94 15.08 -5.31
C SER A 597 -12.66 15.56 -4.04
N LYS A 598 -11.91 15.76 -2.97
CA LYS A 598 -12.41 16.39 -1.74
C LYS A 598 -12.71 17.88 -1.92
N HIS A 599 -12.17 18.50 -2.97
CA HIS A 599 -12.28 19.94 -3.21
C HIS A 599 -13.23 20.28 -4.37
N ASP A 600 -13.50 19.31 -5.25
CA ASP A 600 -14.46 19.43 -6.33
C ASP A 600 -15.31 18.16 -6.45
N PRO A 601 -16.58 18.16 -5.98
CA PRO A 601 -17.43 16.97 -6.06
C PRO A 601 -17.78 16.57 -7.50
N ASN A 602 -17.64 17.49 -8.47
CA ASN A 602 -17.86 17.22 -9.88
C ASN A 602 -16.61 16.63 -10.56
N ALA A 603 -15.44 16.74 -9.92
CA ALA A 603 -14.24 16.01 -10.31
C ALA A 603 -14.35 14.57 -9.78
N THR A 604 -15.15 13.76 -10.47
CA THR A 604 -15.40 12.37 -10.13
C THR A 604 -15.13 11.46 -11.33
N PHE A 605 -14.49 10.32 -11.08
CA PHE A 605 -14.28 9.28 -12.08
C PHE A 605 -14.61 7.92 -11.50
N THR A 606 -15.21 7.06 -12.32
CA THR A 606 -15.43 5.65 -11.98
C THR A 606 -14.58 4.82 -12.91
N THR A 607 -13.70 4.00 -12.35
CA THR A 607 -12.82 3.12 -13.14
C THR A 607 -13.63 2.07 -13.91
N ASN A 608 -12.95 1.37 -14.81
CA ASN A 608 -13.50 0.14 -15.37
C ASN A 608 -13.65 -0.93 -14.28
N ASN A 609 -14.46 -1.95 -14.56
CA ASN A 609 -14.80 -3.04 -13.64
C ASN A 609 -13.98 -4.31 -13.88
N ASP A 610 -12.72 -4.15 -14.28
CA ASP A 610 -11.80 -5.21 -14.68
C ASP A 610 -10.45 -5.12 -13.95
N LEU A 611 -10.32 -4.20 -12.99
CA LEU A 611 -9.08 -4.04 -12.24
C LEU A 611 -8.82 -5.28 -11.38
N THR A 612 -7.57 -5.73 -11.40
CA THR A 612 -7.12 -6.90 -10.65
C THR A 612 -5.89 -6.56 -9.82
N PHE A 613 -5.88 -6.95 -8.55
CA PHE A 613 -4.72 -6.83 -7.67
C PHE A 613 -4.50 -8.14 -6.91
N GLU A 614 -3.25 -8.45 -6.60
CA GLU A 614 -2.89 -9.65 -5.84
C GLU A 614 -2.25 -9.22 -4.52
N MET A 615 -2.83 -9.62 -3.40
CA MET A 615 -2.12 -9.52 -2.12
C MET A 615 -1.23 -10.75 -2.02
N LEU A 616 0.07 -10.51 -2.11
CA LEU A 616 1.09 -11.52 -1.89
C LEU A 616 1.26 -11.65 -0.37
N LEU A 617 1.01 -12.84 0.16
CA LEU A 617 1.26 -13.17 1.55
C LEU A 617 2.65 -13.80 1.73
N SER A 618 3.51 -13.66 0.72
CA SER A 618 4.79 -14.32 0.62
C SER A 618 5.96 -13.35 0.50
N ASP A 619 7.05 -13.68 1.20
CA ASP A 619 8.33 -12.98 1.31
C ASP A 619 9.11 -12.88 -0.01
N LYS A 620 8.65 -13.55 -1.08
CA LYS A 620 9.15 -13.32 -2.44
C LYS A 620 8.29 -12.30 -3.16
N THR A 621 8.83 -11.09 -3.34
CA THR A 621 8.47 -10.25 -4.48
C THR A 621 8.74 -11.05 -5.76
N VAL A 622 7.70 -11.28 -6.56
CA VAL A 622 7.79 -11.92 -7.89
C VAL A 622 8.78 -11.19 -8.78
#